data_AF-A0A455W9L8-F1
#
_entry.id   AF-A0A455W9L8-F1
#
_cell.length_a   1.000
_cell.length_b   1.000
_cell.length_c   1.000
_cell.angle_alpha   90.00
_cell.angle_beta   90.00
_cell.angle_gamma   90.00
#
_symmetry.space_group_name_H-M   'P 1'
#
loop_
_entity.id
_entity.type
_entity.pdbx_description
1 polymer ?
#
loop_
_entity_poly.entity_id
_entity_poly.type
_entity_poly.pdbx_seq_one_letter_code
_entity_poly.pdbx_strand_id
1 'polypeptide(L)'
;MESSSKRRLTADELPHRIENFPLAQKLESRQNISNILTVLGIAIAVIGGLILIGGPSSIRVGWNGPTLWEMILLNPGPIFSIGVMLLVAGSQITPSVIQEVQTYVDEHFVLVNEPGVPAEEGVMTWQIVPGGHLDLVFVSLAELSEAEQQS
;
A
#
# COMPACT_ATOMS: atom_id res chain seq x y z
N MET A 1 12.41 -11.40 31.16
CA MET A 1 11.70 -11.73 29.90
C MET A 1 10.24 -11.92 30.28
N GLU A 2 9.50 -10.81 30.38
CA GLU A 2 8.05 -10.88 30.58
C GLU A 2 7.42 -11.36 29.28
N SER A 3 6.87 -12.56 29.32
CA SER A 3 5.96 -13.06 28.31
C SER A 3 4.78 -12.08 28.28
N SER A 4 4.77 -11.16 27.33
CA SER A 4 3.56 -10.41 27.00
C SER A 4 2.50 -11.46 26.66
N SER A 5 1.56 -11.68 27.57
CA SER A 5 0.50 -12.66 27.37
C SER A 5 -0.34 -12.19 26.20
N LYS A 6 -0.10 -12.75 25.01
CA LYS A 6 -0.94 -12.51 23.83
C LYS A 6 -2.41 -12.61 24.23
N ARG A 7 -3.20 -11.64 23.80
CA ARG A 7 -4.64 -11.67 24.01
C ARG A 7 -5.21 -12.81 23.19
N ARG A 8 -5.84 -13.74 23.89
CA ARG A 8 -6.55 -14.87 23.28
C ARG A 8 -7.92 -14.38 22.87
N LEU A 9 -8.27 -14.58 21.61
CA LEU A 9 -9.59 -14.28 21.08
C LEU A 9 -10.20 -15.57 20.54
N THR A 10 -11.49 -15.78 20.80
CA THR A 10 -12.27 -16.85 20.14
C THR A 10 -12.95 -16.34 18.88
N ALA A 11 -13.44 -17.25 18.03
CA ALA A 11 -14.17 -16.88 16.82
C ALA A 11 -15.41 -16.02 17.13
N ASP A 12 -16.10 -16.28 18.24
CA ASP A 12 -17.29 -15.52 18.67
C ASP A 12 -16.98 -14.10 19.16
N GLU A 13 -15.72 -13.83 19.53
CA GLU A 13 -15.25 -12.51 19.94
C GLU A 13 -14.80 -11.65 18.73
N LEU A 14 -14.83 -12.22 17.53
CA LEU A 14 -14.52 -11.53 16.28
C LEU A 14 -15.83 -11.14 15.55
N PRO A 15 -15.92 -9.92 14.96
CA PRO A 15 -14.83 -8.98 14.79
C PRO A 15 -14.47 -8.20 16.06
N HIS A 16 -13.16 -8.13 16.36
CA HIS A 16 -12.65 -7.34 17.48
C HIS A 16 -12.10 -6.01 16.97
N ARG A 17 -12.74 -4.91 17.37
CA ARG A 17 -12.34 -3.56 16.97
C ARG A 17 -11.33 -2.96 17.93
N ILE A 18 -10.21 -2.50 17.39
CA ILE A 18 -9.24 -1.65 18.08
C ILE A 18 -9.48 -0.21 17.66
N GLU A 19 -9.92 0.60 18.62
CA GLU A 19 -10.17 2.02 18.41
C GLU A 19 -8.88 2.83 18.37
N ASN A 20 -8.85 3.88 17.53
CA ASN A 20 -7.73 4.82 17.41
C ASN A 20 -6.37 4.15 17.21
N PHE A 21 -6.27 3.23 16.26
CA PHE A 21 -5.04 2.49 16.01
C PHE A 21 -4.05 3.37 15.22
N PRO A 22 -2.88 3.74 15.78
CA PRO A 22 -1.98 4.69 15.13
C PRO A 22 -1.46 4.22 13.77
N LEU A 23 -1.28 2.90 13.60
CA LEU A 23 -0.85 2.33 12.33
C LEU A 23 -1.95 2.35 11.27
N ALA A 24 -3.24 2.38 11.66
CA ALA A 24 -4.33 2.56 10.71
C ALA A 24 -4.31 3.95 10.08
N GLN A 25 -4.14 5.00 10.90
CA GLN A 25 -3.97 6.37 10.39
C GLN A 25 -2.70 6.50 9.54
N LYS A 26 -1.61 5.85 9.96
CA LYS A 26 -0.38 5.79 9.17
C LYS A 26 -0.62 5.12 7.82
N LEU A 27 -1.33 3.99 7.77
CA LEU A 27 -1.62 3.28 6.52
C LEU A 27 -2.49 4.13 5.59
N GLU A 28 -3.58 4.72 6.09
CA GLU A 28 -4.46 5.60 5.30
C GLU A 28 -3.66 6.77 4.70
N SER A 29 -2.83 7.43 5.51
CA SER A 29 -1.96 8.52 5.05
C SER A 29 -0.96 8.06 3.99
N ARG A 30 -0.29 6.93 4.23
CA ARG A 30 0.69 6.35 3.30
C ARG A 30 0.05 5.91 1.99
N GLN A 31 -1.17 5.36 2.03
CA GLN A 31 -1.92 4.98 0.86
C GLN A 31 -2.37 6.19 0.04
N ASN A 32 -2.79 7.28 0.69
CA ASN A 32 -3.08 8.55 0.02
C ASN A 32 -1.83 9.13 -0.67
N ILE A 33 -0.69 9.16 0.03
CA ILE A 33 0.58 9.62 -0.54
C ILE A 33 0.98 8.72 -1.72
N SER A 34 0.92 7.41 -1.55
CA SER A 34 1.18 6.42 -2.62
C SER A 34 0.32 6.72 -3.83
N ASN A 35 -0.99 6.85 -3.66
CA ASN A 35 -1.92 7.13 -4.76
C ASN A 35 -1.58 8.45 -5.48
N ILE A 36 -1.29 9.52 -4.75
CA ILE A 36 -0.91 10.80 -5.34
C ILE A 36 0.39 10.66 -6.13
N LEU A 37 1.41 10.02 -5.57
CA LEU A 37 2.69 9.79 -6.24
C LEU A 37 2.52 8.94 -7.50
N THR A 38 1.71 7.88 -7.42
CA THR A 38 1.41 7.01 -8.56
C THR A 38 0.69 7.80 -9.66
N VAL A 39 -0.35 8.57 -9.34
CA VAL A 39 -1.09 9.37 -10.33
C VAL A 39 -0.18 10.42 -11.00
N LEU A 40 0.61 11.15 -10.21
CA LEU A 40 1.57 12.12 -10.74
C LEU A 40 2.65 11.42 -11.59
N GLY A 41 3.16 10.29 -11.13
CA GLY A 41 4.14 9.48 -11.85
C GLY A 41 3.61 9.01 -13.20
N ILE A 42 2.37 8.51 -13.27
CA ILE A 42 1.70 8.15 -14.52
C ILE A 42 1.59 9.36 -15.43
N ALA A 43 1.06 10.48 -14.94
CA ALA A 43 0.87 11.67 -15.77
C ALA A 43 2.19 12.16 -16.38
N ILE A 44 3.24 12.25 -15.57
CA ILE A 44 4.57 12.68 -15.99
C ILE A 44 5.21 11.67 -16.96
N ALA A 45 5.11 10.37 -16.67
CA ALA A 45 5.65 9.32 -17.53
C ALA A 45 4.94 9.29 -18.89
N VAL A 46 3.62 9.47 -18.93
CA VAL A 46 2.86 9.53 -20.18
C VAL A 46 3.28 10.75 -20.99
N ILE A 47 3.39 11.94 -20.38
CA ILE A 47 3.84 13.15 -21.07
C ILE A 47 5.26 12.96 -21.62
N GLY A 48 6.21 12.51 -20.78
CA GLY A 48 7.59 12.26 -21.19
C GLY A 48 7.68 11.20 -22.28
N GLY A 49 6.90 10.12 -22.19
CA GLY A 49 6.82 9.05 -23.18
C GLY A 49 6.25 9.53 -24.52
N LEU A 50 5.21 10.36 -24.51
CA LEU A 50 4.65 10.96 -25.73
C LEU A 50 5.66 11.88 -26.42
N ILE A 51 6.43 12.67 -25.66
CA ILE A 51 7.50 13.52 -26.21
C ILE A 51 8.66 12.65 -26.73
N LEU A 52 9.00 11.54 -26.06
CA LEU A 52 10.02 10.61 -26.55
C LEU A 52 9.64 9.98 -27.90
N ILE A 53 8.37 9.61 -28.09
CA ILE A 53 7.90 8.90 -29.29
C ILE A 53 7.55 9.87 -30.42
N GLY A 54 6.86 10.97 -30.11
CA GLY A 54 6.29 11.91 -31.08
C GLY A 54 6.81 13.35 -30.96
N GLY A 55 7.85 13.57 -30.17
CA GLY A 55 8.43 14.89 -29.99
C GLY A 55 9.18 15.41 -31.23
N PRO A 56 9.39 16.73 -31.30
CA PRO A 56 10.14 17.34 -32.38
C PRO A 56 11.59 16.88 -32.36
N SER A 57 12.13 16.47 -33.52
CA SER A 57 13.53 16.05 -33.65
C SER A 57 14.53 17.21 -33.50
N SER A 58 14.06 18.45 -33.61
CA SER A 58 14.86 19.65 -33.39
C SER A 58 13.97 20.83 -33.00
N ILE A 59 14.52 21.77 -32.24
CA ILE A 59 13.84 22.96 -31.78
C ILE A 59 14.75 24.15 -32.04
N ARG A 60 14.19 25.23 -32.58
CA ARG A 60 14.93 26.48 -32.74
C ARG A 60 15.02 27.16 -31.39
N VAL A 61 16.24 27.33 -30.91
CA VAL A 61 16.55 27.98 -29.65
C VAL A 61 16.89 29.44 -29.91
N GLY A 62 16.41 30.34 -29.04
CA GLY A 62 16.74 31.75 -29.11
C GLY A 62 18.23 32.03 -28.81
N TRP A 63 18.71 33.24 -29.13
CA TRP A 63 20.10 33.63 -28.85
C TRP A 63 20.47 33.54 -27.35
N ASN A 64 19.46 33.68 -26.48
CA ASN A 64 19.61 33.60 -25.02
C ASN A 64 19.75 32.16 -24.49
N GLY A 65 19.76 31.15 -25.37
CA GLY A 65 19.78 29.73 -24.98
C GLY A 65 18.37 29.14 -24.78
N PRO A 66 18.30 27.84 -24.45
CA PRO A 66 17.03 27.12 -24.37
C PRO A 66 16.28 27.46 -23.09
N THR A 67 14.98 27.70 -23.24
CA THR A 67 14.04 27.81 -22.11
C THR A 67 13.87 26.44 -21.44
N LEU A 68 13.33 26.42 -20.21
CA LEU A 68 13.02 25.17 -19.49
C LEU A 68 12.14 24.23 -20.34
N TRP A 69 11.17 24.78 -21.07
CA TRP A 69 10.30 24.01 -21.95
C TRP A 69 11.05 23.44 -23.16
N GLU A 70 11.93 24.22 -23.78
CA GLU A 70 12.76 23.74 -24.90
C GLU A 70 13.75 22.68 -24.44
N MET A 71 14.32 22.80 -23.24
CA MET A 71 15.19 21.76 -22.66
C MET A 71 14.43 20.45 -22.43
N ILE A 72 13.19 20.53 -21.94
CA ILE A 72 12.32 19.36 -21.73
C ILE A 72 12.04 18.65 -23.05
N LEU A 73 11.75 19.41 -24.11
CA LEU A 73 11.49 18.84 -25.43
C LEU A 73 12.76 18.31 -26.11
N LEU A 74 13.93 18.92 -25.87
CA LEU A 74 15.23 18.47 -26.39
C LEU A 74 15.73 17.20 -25.69
N ASN A 75 15.40 17.03 -24.41
CA ASN A 75 15.74 15.84 -23.64
C ASN A 75 14.55 15.39 -22.78
N PRO A 76 13.60 14.64 -23.36
CA PRO A 76 12.42 14.16 -22.64
C PRO A 76 12.70 12.96 -21.72
N GLY A 77 13.86 12.31 -21.85
CA GLY A 77 14.27 11.17 -21.03
C GLY A 77 14.19 11.45 -19.52
N PRO A 78 14.79 12.56 -19.01
CA PRO A 78 14.66 12.98 -17.62
C PRO A 78 13.21 13.07 -17.12
N ILE A 79 12.27 13.62 -17.90
CA ILE A 79 10.85 13.68 -17.49
C ILE A 79 10.28 12.28 -17.35
N PHE A 80 10.46 11.45 -18.38
CA PHE A 80 9.96 10.09 -18.35
C PHE A 80 10.51 9.32 -17.13
N SER A 81 11.81 9.41 -16.89
CA SER A 81 12.47 8.77 -15.75
C SER A 81 11.96 9.27 -14.40
N ILE A 82 11.67 10.56 -14.24
CA ILE A 82 11.05 11.10 -13.02
C ILE A 82 9.65 10.50 -12.82
N GLY A 83 8.86 10.40 -13.88
CA GLY A 83 7.53 9.78 -13.82
C GLY A 83 7.60 8.32 -13.38
N VAL A 84 8.50 7.53 -13.97
CA VAL A 84 8.74 6.13 -13.58
C VAL A 84 9.27 6.02 -12.15
N MET A 85 10.15 6.91 -11.73
CA MET A 85 10.66 6.93 -10.36
C MET A 85 9.55 7.18 -9.34
N LEU A 86 8.65 8.13 -9.61
CA LEU A 86 7.51 8.42 -8.73
C LEU A 86 6.54 7.22 -8.63
N LEU A 87 6.33 6.51 -9.73
CA LEU A 87 5.57 5.26 -9.76
C LEU A 87 6.16 4.21 -8.82
N VAL A 88 7.46 3.95 -8.94
CA VAL A 88 8.18 2.98 -8.09
C VAL A 88 8.22 3.42 -6.63
N ALA A 89 8.44 4.72 -6.38
CA ALA A 89 8.42 5.26 -5.03
C ALA A 89 7.04 5.10 -4.39
N GLY A 90 5.96 5.38 -5.13
CA GLY A 90 4.59 5.16 -4.67
C GLY A 90 4.35 3.70 -4.26
N SER A 91 4.72 2.74 -5.10
CA SER A 91 4.44 1.31 -4.85
C SER A 91 5.14 0.73 -3.62
N GLN A 92 6.24 1.34 -3.16
CA GLN A 92 7.01 0.85 -2.01
C GLN A 92 6.53 1.39 -0.65
N ILE A 93 5.64 2.38 -0.65
CA ILE A 93 5.24 3.07 0.59
C ILE A 93 4.28 2.22 1.45
N THR A 94 3.26 1.63 0.83
CA THR A 94 2.20 0.87 1.53
C THR A 94 2.67 -0.45 2.15
N PRO A 95 3.51 -1.28 1.49
CA PRO A 95 3.89 -2.60 2.02
C PRO A 95 4.55 -2.57 3.41
N SER A 96 5.36 -1.54 3.69
CA SER A 96 6.04 -1.39 4.98
C SER A 96 5.08 -1.28 6.16
N VAL A 97 3.98 -0.54 6.01
CA VAL A 97 3.00 -0.35 7.09
C VAL A 97 2.10 -1.58 7.23
N ILE A 98 1.76 -2.25 6.13
CA ILE A 98 1.05 -3.54 6.16
C ILE A 98 1.83 -4.55 7.00
N GLN A 99 3.15 -4.63 6.81
CA GLN A 99 4.01 -5.52 7.58
C GLN A 99 4.03 -5.14 9.08
N GLU A 100 4.11 -3.84 9.40
CA GLU A 100 4.03 -3.38 10.79
C GLU A 100 2.69 -3.76 11.46
N VAL A 101 1.57 -3.64 10.74
CA VAL A 101 0.25 -4.04 11.24
C VAL A 101 0.20 -5.55 11.46
N GLN A 102 0.68 -6.34 10.49
CA GLN A 102 0.75 -7.79 10.61
C GLN A 102 1.58 -8.22 11.83
N THR A 103 2.78 -7.66 11.99
CA THR A 103 3.64 -7.94 13.16
C THR A 103 2.95 -7.56 14.46
N TYR A 104 2.26 -6.41 14.52
CA TYR A 104 1.52 -6.01 15.70
C TYR A 104 0.42 -7.03 16.06
N VAL A 105 -0.36 -7.48 15.07
CA VAL A 105 -1.43 -8.48 15.26
C VAL A 105 -0.84 -9.80 15.76
N ASP A 106 0.24 -10.28 15.11
CA ASP A 106 0.89 -11.54 15.46
C ASP A 106 1.53 -11.50 16.86
N GLU A 107 2.04 -10.35 17.30
CA GLU A 107 2.66 -10.18 18.61
C GLU A 107 1.63 -10.05 19.75
N HIS A 108 0.47 -9.46 19.48
CA HIS A 108 -0.49 -9.10 20.53
C HIS A 108 -1.71 -10.02 20.60
N PHE A 109 -2.04 -10.74 19.53
CA PHE A 109 -3.26 -11.53 19.45
C PHE A 109 -2.98 -12.97 19.01
N VAL A 110 -3.82 -13.89 19.47
CA VAL A 110 -3.82 -15.27 19.02
C VAL A 110 -5.26 -15.78 18.99
N LEU A 111 -5.61 -16.43 17.89
CA LEU A 111 -6.91 -17.06 17.73
C LEU A 111 -6.89 -18.42 18.44
N VAL A 112 -7.86 -18.64 19.32
CA VAL A 112 -8.02 -19.89 20.07
C VAL A 112 -9.46 -20.39 20.01
N ASN A 113 -9.65 -21.70 20.12
CA ASN A 113 -10.98 -22.30 20.30
C ASN A 113 -11.43 -22.19 21.77
N GLU A 114 -12.68 -22.54 22.08
CA GLU A 114 -13.23 -22.60 23.45
C GLU A 114 -12.31 -23.29 24.49
N PRO A 115 -11.61 -24.41 24.18
CA PRO A 115 -10.66 -25.02 25.12
C PRO A 115 -9.33 -24.25 25.30
N GLY A 116 -9.16 -23.09 24.66
CA GLY A 116 -7.97 -22.25 24.74
C GLY A 116 -6.77 -22.77 23.93
N VAL A 117 -7.02 -23.70 23.00
CA VAL A 117 -6.05 -24.27 22.05
C VAL A 117 -6.08 -23.45 20.76
N PRO A 118 -4.97 -23.29 20.00
CA PRO A 118 -4.98 -22.60 18.72
C PRO A 118 -6.09 -23.10 17.79
N ALA A 119 -6.81 -22.18 17.17
CA ALA A 119 -7.91 -22.52 16.27
C ALA A 119 -7.38 -23.14 14.97
N GLU A 120 -7.86 -24.32 14.61
CA GLU A 120 -7.52 -25.00 13.34
C GLU A 120 -8.58 -24.77 12.25
N GLU A 121 -9.73 -24.19 12.60
CA GLU A 121 -10.89 -24.06 11.72
C GLU A 121 -10.87 -22.79 10.85
N GLY A 122 -9.96 -21.86 11.16
CA GLY A 122 -9.85 -20.58 10.49
C GLY A 122 -8.62 -19.79 10.91
N VAL A 123 -8.43 -18.67 10.24
CA VAL A 123 -7.35 -17.72 10.51
C VAL A 123 -7.93 -16.38 10.93
N MET A 124 -7.22 -15.69 11.80
CA MET A 124 -7.52 -14.31 12.13
C MET A 124 -6.79 -13.40 11.14
N THR A 125 -7.55 -12.64 10.38
CA THR A 125 -7.04 -11.57 9.52
C THR A 125 -7.35 -10.21 10.14
N TRP A 126 -6.85 -9.15 9.53
CA TRP A 126 -7.14 -7.79 9.93
C TRP A 126 -7.59 -6.97 8.72
N GLN A 127 -8.45 -6.01 8.98
CA GLN A 127 -8.87 -5.01 8.01
C GLN A 127 -8.84 -3.63 8.65
N ILE A 128 -8.41 -2.62 7.88
CA ILE A 128 -8.44 -1.24 8.32
C ILE A 128 -9.78 -0.65 7.90
N VAL A 129 -10.50 -0.09 8.88
CA VAL A 129 -11.83 0.48 8.69
C VAL A 129 -11.75 2.01 8.78
N PRO A 130 -12.55 2.75 7.99
CA PRO A 130 -12.54 4.20 7.99
C PRO A 130 -12.65 4.78 9.41
N GLY A 131 -11.84 5.81 9.68
CA GLY A 131 -11.74 6.41 11.01
C GLY A 131 -10.52 5.94 11.80
N GLY A 132 -9.59 5.23 11.17
CA GLY A 132 -8.36 4.77 11.84
C GLY A 132 -8.60 3.61 12.81
N HIS A 133 -9.57 2.75 12.52
CA HIS A 133 -9.87 1.56 13.30
C HIS A 133 -9.25 0.32 12.67
N LEU A 134 -8.82 -0.63 13.51
CA LEU A 134 -8.42 -1.96 13.06
C LEU A 134 -9.48 -2.96 13.50
N ASP A 135 -10.10 -3.65 12.56
CA ASP A 135 -10.98 -4.77 12.87
C ASP A 135 -10.20 -6.07 12.64
N LEU A 136 -10.06 -6.87 13.69
CA LEU A 136 -9.63 -8.26 13.57
C LEU A 136 -10.84 -9.09 13.15
N VAL A 137 -10.70 -9.94 12.14
CA VAL A 137 -11.81 -10.70 11.55
C VAL A 137 -11.42 -12.17 11.47
N PHE A 138 -12.38 -13.05 11.78
CA PHE A 138 -12.22 -14.47 11.56
C PHE A 138 -12.56 -14.80 10.11
N VAL A 139 -11.68 -15.56 9.45
CA VAL A 139 -11.95 -16.12 8.13
C VAL A 139 -11.82 -17.63 8.24
N SER A 140 -12.88 -18.34 7.88
CA SER A 140 -12.85 -19.81 7.93
C SER A 140 -11.94 -20.35 6.82
N LEU A 141 -11.26 -21.48 7.09
CA LEU A 141 -10.45 -22.14 6.06
C LEU A 141 -11.30 -22.66 4.89
N ALA A 142 -12.58 -22.97 5.15
CA ALA A 142 -13.52 -23.37 4.11
C ALA A 142 -13.76 -22.24 3.10
N GLU A 143 -14.02 -21.02 3.58
CA GLU A 143 -14.21 -19.83 2.72
C GLU A 143 -12.94 -19.48 1.93
N LEU A 144 -11.75 -19.65 2.53
CA LEU A 144 -10.48 -19.44 1.83
C LEU A 144 -10.30 -20.45 0.68
N SER A 145 -10.65 -21.71 0.91
CA SER A 145 -10.54 -22.76 -0.12
C SER A 145 -11.50 -22.55 -1.29
N GLU A 146 -12.68 -21.98 -1.04
CA GLU A 146 -13.65 -21.65 -2.09
C GLU A 146 -13.23 -20.43 -2.90
N ALA A 147 -12.60 -19.43 -2.25
CA ALA A 147 -12.07 -18.24 -2.92
C ALA A 147 -10.91 -18.58 -3.86
N GLU A 148 -10.00 -19.50 -3.48
CA GLU A 148 -8.90 -19.94 -4.33
C GLU A 148 -9.35 -20.78 -5.54
N GLN A 149 -10.52 -21.45 -5.46
CA GLN A 149 -11.06 -22.23 -6.58
C GLN A 149 -11.78 -21.37 -7.63
N GLN A 150 -12.06 -20.10 -7.32
CA GLN A 150 -12.75 -19.17 -8.21
C GLN A 150 -11.84 -18.10 -8.84
N SER A 151 -10.55 -18.05 -8.46
CA SER A 151 -9.53 -17.16 -9.02
C SER A 151 -8.69 -17.83 -10.11
#